data_AF-E1YC42-F1
#
_entry.id   AF-E1YC42-F1
#
_cell.length_a   1.000
_cell.length_b   1.000
_cell.length_c   1.000
_cell.angle_alpha   90.00
_cell.angle_beta   90.00
_cell.angle_gamma   90.00
#
_symmetry.space_group_name_H-M   'P 1'
#
loop_
_entity.id
_entity.type
_entity.pdbx_description
1 polymer ?
#
loop_
_entity_poly.entity_id
_entity_poly.type
_entity_poly.pdbx_seq_one_letter_code
_entity_poly.pdbx_strand_id
1 'polypeptide(L)' 'MRDTELFQLALGLTSPWHVESCKFDLDKHRLDVKIDFPRGSVFACPSCGKEGCGAYDTTSGGI' A
#
# COMPACT_ATOMS: atom_id res chain seq x y z
N MET A 1 -15.99 12.15 6.79
CA MET A 1 -15.39 10.80 6.79
C MET A 1 -14.30 10.85 5.74
N ARG A 2 -13.03 10.59 6.08
CA ARG A 2 -11.93 10.75 5.12
C ARG A 2 -11.94 9.57 4.17
N ASP A 3 -11.98 9.82 2.87
CA ASP A 3 -12.11 8.80 1.81
C ASP A 3 -11.01 7.73 1.92
N THR A 4 -9.83 8.13 2.38
CA THR A 4 -8.67 7.26 2.63
C THR A 4 -8.94 6.17 3.67
N GLU A 5 -9.67 6.47 4.76
CA GLU A 5 -10.01 5.49 5.80
C GLU A 5 -10.99 4.43 5.26
N LEU A 6 -11.95 4.86 4.42
CA LEU A 6 -12.89 3.95 3.76
C LEU A 6 -12.14 2.99 2.82
N PHE A 7 -11.27 3.51 1.96
CA PHE A 7 -10.50 2.67 1.04
C PHE A 7 -9.50 1.78 1.77
N GLN A 8 -8.91 2.24 2.87
CA GLN A 8 -8.01 1.42 3.67
C GLN A 8 -8.74 0.19 4.23
N LEU A 9 -9.96 0.39 4.75
CA LEU A 9 -10.81 -0.70 5.23
C LEU A 9 -11.29 -1.60 4.08
N ALA A 10 -11.76 -1.01 2.98
CA ALA A 10 -12.28 -1.75 1.83
C ALA A 10 -11.21 -2.63 1.16
N LEU A 11 -9.96 -2.18 1.14
CA LEU A 11 -8.81 -2.93 0.60
C LEU A 11 -8.21 -3.90 1.63
N GLY A 12 -8.71 -3.91 2.88
CA GLY A 12 -8.19 -4.78 3.94
C GLY A 12 -6.74 -4.48 4.33
N LEU A 13 -6.31 -3.22 4.19
CA LEU A 13 -4.94 -2.84 4.50
C LEU A 13 -4.72 -2.84 6.02
N THR A 14 -3.78 -3.67 6.45
CA THR A 14 -3.34 -3.75 7.84
C THR A 14 -2.01 -3.02 8.02
N SER A 15 -1.73 -2.58 9.25
CA SER A 15 -0.43 -2.00 9.62
C SER A 15 0.71 -2.88 9.10
N PRO A 16 1.74 -2.31 8.44
CA PRO A 16 2.04 -0.88 8.33
C PRO A 16 1.49 -0.18 7.08
N TRP A 17 0.70 -0.87 6.24
CA TRP A 17 0.11 -0.31 5.04
C TRP A 17 -0.99 0.69 5.36
N HIS A 18 -1.00 1.82 4.66
CA HIS A 18 -2.04 2.83 4.76
C HIS A 18 -2.32 3.49 3.41
N VAL A 19 -3.51 4.06 3.25
CA VAL A 19 -3.83 4.85 2.05
C VAL A 19 -3.27 6.26 2.23
N GLU A 20 -2.29 6.62 1.41
CA GLU A 20 -1.67 7.95 1.41
C GLU A 20 -2.59 8.99 0.76
N SER A 21 -3.20 8.65 -0.39
CA SER A 21 -4.11 9.54 -1.10
C SER A 21 -5.02 8.80 -2.07
N CYS A 22 -6.16 9.43 -2.38
CA CYS A 22 -7.06 8.98 -3.44
C CYS A 22 -7.29 10.13 -4.42
N LYS A 23 -7.19 9.86 -5.72
CA LYS A 23 -7.49 10.82 -6.79
C LYS A 23 -8.54 10.22 -7.71
N PHE A 24 -9.61 10.97 -7.92
CA PHE A 24 -10.66 10.57 -8.86
C PHE A 24 -10.58 11.44 -10.10
N ASP A 25 -10.33 10.80 -11.24
CA ASP A 25 -10.31 11.42 -12.57
C ASP A 25 -11.65 11.10 -13.25
N LEU A 26 -12.53 12.10 -13.28
CA LEU A 26 -13.86 12.00 -13.88
C LEU A 26 -13.77 11.85 -15.40
N ASP A 27 -12.87 12.56 -16.06
CA ASP A 27 -12.73 12.47 -17.52
C ASP A 27 -12.29 11.07 -17.96
N LYS A 28 -11.49 10.39 -17.14
CA LYS A 28 -11.04 9.01 -17.38
C LYS A 28 -11.88 7.94 -16.70
N HIS A 29 -12.92 8.32 -15.94
CA HIS A 29 -13.68 7.43 -15.05
C HIS A 29 -12.77 6.51 -14.21
N ARG A 30 -11.71 7.07 -13.64
CA ARG A 30 -10.66 6.32 -12.95
C ARG A 30 -10.48 6.80 -11.53
N LEU A 31 -10.39 5.86 -10.61
CA LEU A 31 -10.00 6.12 -9.23
C LEU A 31 -8.58 5.59 -9.02
N ASP A 32 -7.65 6.48 -8.70
CA ASP A 32 -6.28 6.17 -8.33
C ASP A 32 -6.13 6.22 -6.80
N VAL A 33 -5.84 5.07 -6.19
CA VAL A 33 -5.60 4.95 -4.75
C VAL A 33 -4.12 4.68 -4.54
N LYS A 34 -3.42 5.61 -3.89
CA LYS A 34 -2.01 5.49 -3.56
C LYS A 34 -1.87 4.89 -2.16
N ILE A 35 -1.17 3.78 -2.08
CA ILE A 35 -0.90 3.04 -0.84
C ILE A 35 0.58 3.22 -0.51
N ASP A 36 0.88 3.51 0.75
CA ASP A 36 2.24 3.69 1.23
C ASP A 36 2.44 2.99 2.59
N PHE A 37 3.69 2.91 3.03
CA PHE A 37 4.10 2.42 4.33
C PHE A 37 5.26 3.26 4.88
N PRO A 38 5.30 3.54 6.19
CA PRO A 38 6.39 4.31 6.77
C PRO A 38 7.74 3.63 6.58
N ARG A 39 8.81 4.42 6.37
CA ARG A 39 10.17 3.88 6.26
C ARG A 39 10.55 3.08 7.50
N GLY A 40 11.21 1.95 7.30
CA GLY A 40 11.54 1.01 8.38
C GLY A 40 10.39 0.06 8.75
N SER A 41 9.29 0.09 8.00
CA SER A 41 8.25 -0.93 8.10
C SER A 41 8.81 -2.32 7.89
N VAL A 42 8.37 -3.23 8.74
CA VAL A 42 8.67 -4.65 8.66
C VAL A 42 7.39 -5.43 8.35
N PHE A 43 7.57 -6.54 7.65
CA PHE A 43 6.53 -7.37 7.11
C PHE A 43 6.83 -8.83 7.47
N ALA A 44 5.78 -9.64 7.52
CA ALA A 44 5.96 -11.08 7.56
C ALA A 44 6.38 -11.58 6.17
N CYS A 45 7.44 -12.39 6.12
CA CYS A 45 7.85 -13.02 4.86
C CYS A 45 6.74 -13.95 4.35
N PRO A 46 6.22 -13.75 3.12
CA PRO A 46 5.13 -14.59 2.60
C PRO A 46 5.54 -16.05 2.36
N SER A 47 6.83 -16.34 2.21
CA SER A 47 7.32 -17.71 1.97
C SER A 47 7.65 -18.50 3.24
N CYS A 48 8.04 -17.83 4.34
CA CYS A 48 8.49 -18.53 5.54
C CYS A 48 7.84 -18.07 6.84
N GLY A 49 6.99 -17.04 6.80
CA GLY A 49 6.30 -16.50 7.98
C GLY A 49 7.21 -15.76 8.96
N LYS A 50 8.48 -15.54 8.62
CA LYS A 50 9.41 -14.79 9.48
C LYS A 50 8.96 -13.34 9.59
N GLU A 51 8.68 -12.90 10.80
CA GLU A 51 8.36 -11.51 11.12
C GLU A 51 9.63 -10.64 11.08
N GLY A 52 9.47 -9.32 10.91
CA GLY A 52 10.61 -8.41 10.95
C GLY A 52 11.37 -8.27 9.62
N CYS A 53 10.85 -8.77 8.51
CA CYS A 53 11.49 -8.62 7.20
C CYS A 53 11.22 -7.22 6.64
N GLY A 54 12.25 -6.49 6.22
CA GLY A 54 12.04 -5.20 5.53
C GLY A 54 11.26 -5.39 4.23
N ALA A 55 10.57 -4.32 3.77
CA ALA A 55 9.96 -4.32 2.44
C ALA A 55 11.03 -4.69 1.39
N TYR A 56 10.76 -5.75 0.63
CA TYR A 56 11.57 -6.09 -0.51
C TYR A 56 11.14 -5.18 -1.67
N ASP A 57 11.90 -4.10 -1.90
CA ASP A 57 11.75 -3.29 -3.09
C ASP A 57 12.31 -4.09 -4.27
N THR A 58 11.43 -4.79 -5.01
CA THR A 58 11.79 -5.21 -6.37
C THR A 58 11.83 -3.95 -7.20
N THR A 59 12.98 -3.28 -7.20
CA THR A 59 13.27 -2.33 -8.26
C THR A 59 13.18 -3.15 -9.54
N SER A 60 12.17 -2.90 -10.36
CA SER A 60 12.12 -3.35 -11.75
C SER A 60 13.23 -2.62 -12.53
N GLY A 61 14.48 -2.85 -12.15
CA GLY A 61 15.68 -2.44 -12.85
C GLY A 61 16.01 -3.51 -13.88
N GLY A 62 15.15 -3.64 -14.89
CA GLY A 62 15.50 -4.27 -16.15
C GLY A 62 15.72 -3.15 -17.16
N ILE A 63 17.00 -2.81 -17.37
CA ILE A 63 17.61 -2.28 -18.61
C ILE A 63 16.73 -2.42 -19.85
#